data_AF-A0AB36VGJ7-F1
#
_entry.id   AF-A0AB36VGJ7-F1
#
_cell.length_a   1.000
_cell.length_b   1.000
_cell.length_c   1.000
_cell.angle_alpha   90.00
_cell.angle_beta   90.00
_cell.angle_gamma   90.00
#
_symmetry.space_group_name_H-M   'P 1'
#
loop_
_entity.id
_entity.type
_entity.pdbx_description
1 polymer ?
#
loop_
_entity_poly.entity_id
_entity_poly.type
_entity_poly.pdbx_seq_one_letter_code
_entity_poly.pdbx_strand_id
1 'polypeptide(L)' 'MGNSDVVEDKYVKLKHVQVLLGLIKKRDSFYDWSDEWEEHNKKVKNTIKWLERNAKEMEKINT' A
#
# COMPACT_ATOMS: atom_id res chain seq x y z
N MET A 1 -0.34 29.32 -11.60
CA MET A 1 -1.06 28.16 -11.04
C MET A 1 0.01 27.26 -10.45
N GLY A 2 0.11 27.21 -9.12
CA GLY A 2 1.21 26.51 -8.44
C GLY A 2 1.07 25.01 -8.65
N ASN A 3 2.10 24.38 -9.21
CA ASN A 3 2.30 22.94 -9.09
C ASN A 3 2.43 22.65 -7.59
N SER A 4 1.36 22.18 -6.97
CA SER A 4 1.45 21.48 -5.71
C SER A 4 2.17 20.17 -6.02
N ASP A 5 3.51 20.22 -6.02
CA ASP A 5 4.36 19.06 -6.01
C ASP A 5 3.96 18.24 -4.79
N VAL A 6 3.06 17.28 -5.00
CA VAL A 6 2.79 16.23 -4.03
C VAL A 6 4.12 15.52 -3.91
N VAL A 7 4.86 15.84 -2.85
CA VAL A 7 6.06 15.10 -2.46
C VAL A 7 5.57 13.70 -2.18
N GLU A 8 5.60 12.86 -3.21
CA GLU A 8 5.27 11.45 -3.10
C GLU A 8 6.23 10.90 -2.05
N ASP A 9 5.69 10.52 -0.89
CA ASP A 9 6.46 10.06 0.27
C ASP A 9 7.39 8.94 -0.24
N LYS A 10 8.69 9.24 -0.41
CA LYS A 10 9.68 8.35 -1.06
C LYS A 10 9.92 7.02 -0.33
N TYR A 11 9.30 6.85 0.84
CA TYR A 11 9.54 5.73 1.74
C TYR A 11 8.22 5.17 2.28
N VAL A 12 8.22 3.86 2.50
CA VAL A 12 7.17 3.19 3.25
C VAL A 12 7.22 3.61 4.71
N LYS A 13 6.09 4.11 5.21
CA LYS A 13 5.87 4.46 6.62
C LYS A 13 4.91 3.46 7.26
N LEU A 14 4.90 3.38 8.59
CA LEU A 14 3.99 2.50 9.34
C LEU A 14 2.51 2.70 8.95
N LYS A 15 2.10 3.94 8.67
CA LYS A 15 0.75 4.26 8.19
C LYS A 15 0.36 3.48 6.92
N HIS A 16 1.29 3.24 6.00
CA HIS A 16 1.02 2.51 4.75
C HIS A 16 0.79 1.01 5.03
N VAL A 17 1.53 0.44 5.98
CA VAL A 17 1.34 -0.94 6.44
C VAL A 17 -0.01 -1.10 7.15
N GLN A 18 -0.39 -0.14 7.99
CA GLN A 18 -1.69 -0.12 8.65
C GLN A 18 -2.85 -0.07 7.64
N VAL A 19 -2.72 0.71 6.57
CA VAL A 19 -3.69 0.74 5.47
C VAL A 19 -3.81 -0.63 4.80
N LEU A 20 -2.68 -1.29 4.50
CA LEU A 20 -2.70 -2.64 3.92
C LEU A 20 -3.42 -3.63 4.84
N LEU A 21 -3.14 -3.61 6.14
CA LEU A 21 -3.84 -4.48 7.11
C LEU A 21 -5.35 -4.24 7.13
N GLY A 22 -5.78 -2.98 7.01
CA GLY A 22 -7.20 -2.63 6.88
C GLY A 22 -7.83 -3.19 5.61
N LEU A 23 -7.13 -3.13 4.48
CA LEU A 23 -7.60 -3.69 3.21
C LEU A 23 -7.72 -5.22 3.26
N ILE A 24 -6.74 -5.90 3.86
CA ILE A 24 -6.76 -7.35 4.09
C ILE A 24 -7.96 -7.74 4.95
N LYS A 25 -8.15 -7.07 6.09
CA LYS A 25 -9.28 -7.32 6.98
C LYS A 25 -10.62 -7.14 6.27
N LYS A 26 -10.74 -6.13 5.40
CA LYS A 26 -11.95 -5.90 4.61
C LYS A 26 -12.17 -7.00 3.57
N ARG A 27 -11.13 -7.40 2.82
CA ARG A 27 -11.19 -8.52 1.87
C ARG A 27 -11.66 -9.80 2.58
N ASP A 28 -11.10 -10.10 3.74
CA ASP A 28 -11.37 -11.34 4.48
C ASP A 28 -12.77 -11.37 5.14
N SER A 29 -13.51 -10.25 5.08
CA SER A 29 -14.92 -10.22 5.49
C SER A 29 -15.88 -10.75 4.42
N PHE A 30 -15.39 -11.07 3.22
CA PHE A 30 -16.15 -11.62 2.10
C PHE A 30 -15.70 -13.03 1.76
N TYR A 31 -16.58 -13.80 1.12
CA TYR A 31 -16.24 -15.12 0.60
C TYR A 31 -15.27 -14.99 -0.58
N ASP A 32 -14.28 -15.87 -0.66
CA ASP A 32 -13.23 -15.85 -1.69
C ASP A 32 -13.73 -15.97 -3.13
N TRP A 33 -14.91 -16.57 -3.33
CA TRP A 33 -15.60 -16.68 -4.62
C TRP A 33 -16.50 -15.48 -4.95
N SER A 34 -16.68 -14.52 -4.03
CA SER A 34 -17.55 -13.35 -4.25
C SER A 34 -16.86 -12.25 -5.07
N ASP A 35 -17.66 -11.49 -5.81
CA ASP A 35 -17.19 -10.35 -6.58
C ASP A 35 -16.56 -9.27 -5.68
N GLU A 36 -17.12 -9.08 -4.48
CA GLU A 36 -16.60 -8.14 -3.48
C GLU A 36 -15.20 -8.54 -3.01
N TRP A 37 -14.99 -9.85 -2.78
CA TRP A 37 -13.65 -10.33 -2.43
C TRP A 37 -12.66 -10.04 -3.55
N GLU A 38 -13.03 -10.29 -4.81
CA GLU A 38 -12.15 -10.05 -5.96
C GLU A 38 -11.85 -8.54 -6.13
N GLU A 39 -12.83 -7.66 -5.92
CA GLU A 39 -12.62 -6.22 -5.92
C GLU A 39 -11.61 -5.79 -4.83
N HIS A 40 -11.79 -6.26 -3.60
CA HIS A 40 -10.92 -5.93 -2.49
C HIS A 40 -9.53 -6.58 -2.62
N ASN A 41 -9.45 -7.78 -3.20
CA ASN A 41 -8.21 -8.48 -3.50
C ASN A 41 -7.34 -7.69 -4.50
N LYS A 42 -7.96 -7.07 -5.53
CA LYS A 42 -7.25 -6.16 -6.45
C LYS A 42 -6.64 -4.97 -5.72
N LYS A 43 -7.37 -4.35 -4.77
CA LYS A 43 -6.86 -3.24 -3.95
C LYS A 43 -5.67 -3.69 -3.10
N VAL A 44 -5.78 -4.82 -2.41
CA VAL A 44 -4.68 -5.42 -1.62
C VAL A 44 -3.44 -5.65 -2.49
N LYS A 45 -3.59 -6.30 -3.65
CA LYS A 45 -2.48 -6.57 -4.58
C LYS A 45 -1.81 -5.29 -5.08
N ASN A 46 -2.60 -4.27 -5.41
CA ASN A 46 -2.07 -2.98 -5.85
C ASN A 46 -1.28 -2.27 -4.74
N THR A 47 -1.78 -2.29 -3.50
CA THR A 47 -1.07 -1.72 -2.35
C THR A 47 0.24 -2.46 -2.07
N ILE A 48 0.26 -3.80 -2.14
CA ILE A 48 1.50 -4.58 -1.99
C ILE A 48 2.53 -4.16 -3.04
N LYS A 49 2.14 -4.10 -4.33
CA LYS A 49 3.05 -3.65 -5.40
C LYS A 49 3.58 -2.23 -5.18
N TRP A 50 2.75 -1.33 -4.66
CA TRP A 50 3.18 0.02 -4.31
C TRP A 50 4.19 -0.01 -3.16
N LEU A 51 3.96 -0.80 -2.12
CA LEU A 51 4.90 -0.96 -1.00
C LEU A 51 6.23 -1.54 -1.49
N GLU A 52 6.22 -2.60 -2.30
CA GLU A 52 7.45 -3.21 -2.84
C GLU A 52 8.30 -2.22 -3.65
N ARG A 53 7.66 -1.30 -4.40
CA ARG A 53 8.36 -0.26 -5.17
C ARG A 53 8.97 0.84 -4.28
N ASN A 54 8.36 1.11 -3.13
CA ASN A 54 8.70 2.24 -2.26
C ASN A 54 9.44 1.82 -0.98
N ALA A 55 9.44 0.54 -0.63
CA ALA A 55 10.21 -0.04 0.47
C ALA A 55 11.68 -0.19 0.07
N LYS A 56 12.27 0.89 -0.46
CA LYS A 56 13.71 0.95 -0.68
C LYS A 56 14.38 0.90 0.68
N GLU A 57 15.44 0.10 0.80
CA GLU A 57 16.33 0.17 1.94
C GLU A 57 16.71 1.63 2.15
N MET A 58 16.61 2.13 3.39
CA MET A 58 17.18 3.44 3.69
C MET A 58 18.64 3.36 3.26
N GLU A 59 19.08 4.28 2.39
CA GLU A 59 20.50 4.38 2.04
C GLU A 59 21.28 4.24 3.33
N LYS A 60 22.19 3.26 3.38
CA LYS A 60 23.10 3.13 4.51
C LYS A 60 23.73 4.49 4.70
N ILE A 61 23.34 5.18 5.78
CA ILE A 61 24.02 6.39 6.22
C ILE A 61 25.41 5.88 6.58
N ASN A 62 26.35 6.01 5.64
CA ASN A 62 27.76 5.74 5.89
C ASN A 62 28.16 6.71 7.01
N THR A 63 28.17 6.18 8.22
CA THR A 63 28.55 6.86 9.47
C THR A 63 30.00 6.52 9.77
#